data_AF-A0A3C1J8Z5-F1
#
_entry.id   AF-A0A3C1J8Z5-F1
#
_cell.length_a   1.000
_cell.length_b   1.000
_cell.length_c   1.000
_cell.angle_alpha   90.00
_cell.angle_beta   90.00
_cell.angle_gamma   90.00
#
_symmetry.space_group_name_H-M   'P 1'
#
loop_
_entity.id
_entity.type
_entity.pdbx_description
1 polymer ?
#
loop_
_entity_poly.entity_id
_entity_poly.type
_entity_poly.pdbx_seq_one_letter_code
_entity_poly.pdbx_strand_id
1 'polypeptide(L)'
;MLKRFFWTALVAAVVLAGWRFGYQAALKYFFKVSGSVTLAGEVAGALPGANGMLFVIARNERGVPVAVAKIINPRFPAEFALTPSSLIMPDLLTTRVYLEAALNTHGQLGSFRKGDLRGERPERAYFISKDIQVRLDSTVK
;
A
#
# COMPACT_ATOMS: atom_id res chain seq x y z
N MET A 1 -24.91 7.19 -45.29
CA MET A 1 -24.69 6.21 -44.20
C MET A 1 -23.26 6.25 -43.65
N LEU A 2 -22.24 6.39 -44.50
CA LEU A 2 -20.82 6.42 -44.10
C LEU A 2 -20.44 7.48 -43.05
N LYS A 3 -21.02 8.69 -43.13
CA LYS A 3 -20.76 9.78 -42.16
C LYS A 3 -21.17 9.38 -40.73
N ARG A 4 -22.34 8.77 -40.55
CA ARG A 4 -22.82 8.32 -39.22
C ARG A 4 -21.93 7.23 -38.64
N PHE A 5 -21.49 6.29 -39.48
CA PHE A 5 -20.54 5.24 -39.10
C PHE A 5 -19.19 5.80 -38.64
N PHE A 6 -18.67 6.81 -39.34
CA PHE A 6 -17.42 7.46 -38.98
C PHE A 6 -17.50 8.16 -37.62
N TRP A 7 -18.60 8.87 -37.35
CA TRP A 7 -18.83 9.48 -36.04
C TRP A 7 -18.96 8.44 -34.92
N THR A 8 -19.65 7.33 -35.15
CA THR A 8 -19.73 6.25 -34.15
C THR A 8 -18.38 5.59 -33.88
N ALA A 9 -17.56 5.39 -34.92
CA ALA A 9 -16.22 4.84 -34.78
C ALA A 9 -15.29 5.79 -34.03
N LEU A 10 -15.38 7.10 -34.31
CA LEU A 10 -14.63 8.14 -33.60
C LEU A 10 -14.99 8.16 -32.11
N VAL A 11 -16.28 8.14 -31.78
CA VAL A 11 -16.74 8.12 -30.37
C VAL A 11 -16.24 6.86 -29.67
N ALA A 12 -16.35 5.69 -30.30
CA ALA A 12 -15.84 4.44 -29.74
C ALA A 12 -14.33 4.50 -29.48
N ALA A 13 -13.55 5.06 -30.41
CA ALA A 13 -12.11 5.24 -30.25
C ALA A 13 -11.75 6.17 -29.09
N VAL A 14 -12.47 7.29 -28.93
CA VAL A 14 -12.29 8.22 -27.80
C VAL A 14 -12.63 7.56 -26.47
N VAL A 15 -13.73 6.79 -26.41
CA VAL A 15 -14.11 6.05 -25.20
C VAL A 15 -13.05 5.01 -24.84
N LEU A 16 -12.57 4.25 -25.82
CA LEU A 16 -11.51 3.24 -25.60
C LEU A 16 -10.20 3.88 -25.13
N ALA A 17 -9.80 5.00 -25.73
CA ALA A 17 -8.61 5.75 -25.31
C ALA A 17 -8.78 6.30 -23.88
N GLY A 18 -9.93 6.93 -23.59
CA GLY A 18 -10.27 7.43 -22.27
C GLY A 18 -10.27 6.34 -21.21
N TRP A 19 -10.81 5.16 -21.52
CA TRP A 19 -10.76 4.00 -20.63
C TRP A 19 -9.31 3.52 -20.43
N ARG A 20 -8.57 3.30 -21.52
CA ARG A 20 -7.23 2.69 -21.50
C ARG A 20 -6.20 3.54 -20.74
N PHE A 21 -6.29 4.86 -20.87
CA PHE A 21 -5.35 5.80 -20.26
C PHE A 21 -5.90 6.42 -18.96
N GLY A 22 -7.20 6.70 -18.91
CA GLY A 22 -7.86 7.27 -17.74
C GLY A 22 -7.95 6.32 -16.56
N TYR A 23 -8.08 5.01 -16.79
CA TYR A 23 -8.17 4.02 -15.71
C TYR A 23 -6.96 4.06 -14.78
N GLN A 24 -5.75 4.03 -15.35
CA GLN A 24 -4.50 4.06 -14.56
C GLN A 24 -4.31 5.41 -13.86
N ALA A 25 -4.65 6.52 -14.52
CA ALA A 25 -4.61 7.84 -13.90
C ALA A 25 -5.59 7.94 -12.72
N ALA A 26 -6.82 7.41 -12.87
CA ALA A 26 -7.82 7.39 -11.83
C ALA A 26 -7.39 6.55 -10.63
N LEU A 27 -6.85 5.34 -10.85
CA LEU A 27 -6.33 4.50 -9.76
C LEU A 27 -5.28 5.25 -8.93
N LYS A 28 -4.32 5.90 -9.60
CA LYS A 28 -3.25 6.66 -8.94
C LYS A 28 -3.80 7.85 -8.16
N TYR A 29 -4.71 8.61 -8.78
CA TYR A 29 -5.26 9.83 -8.18
C TYR A 29 -6.11 9.54 -6.94
N PHE A 30 -6.94 8.50 -7.00
CA PHE A 30 -7.85 8.16 -5.91
C PHE A 30 -7.24 7.19 -4.88
N PHE A 31 -6.01 6.72 -5.08
CA PHE A 31 -5.35 5.79 -4.16
C PHE A 31 -5.28 6.37 -2.74
N LYS A 32 -5.99 5.73 -1.81
CA LYS A 32 -6.04 6.12 -0.42
C LYS A 32 -6.35 4.91 0.46
N VAL A 33 -5.35 4.44 1.20
CA VAL A 33 -5.53 3.35 2.18
C VAL A 33 -5.05 3.84 3.54
N SER A 34 -5.96 3.95 4.49
CA SER A 34 -5.64 4.44 5.84
C SER A 34 -6.12 3.50 6.93
N GLY A 35 -5.49 3.61 8.10
CA GLY A 35 -5.81 2.75 9.23
C GLY A 35 -4.78 2.84 10.35
N SER A 36 -4.68 1.78 11.13
CA SER A 36 -3.80 1.71 12.29
C SER A 36 -2.98 0.42 12.30
N VAL A 37 -1.72 0.52 12.69
CA VAL A 37 -0.87 -0.63 13.02
C VAL A 37 -0.90 -0.86 14.53
N THR A 38 -1.17 -2.09 14.94
CA THR A 38 -1.15 -2.52 16.35
C THR A 38 -0.05 -3.55 16.59
N LEU A 39 0.34 -3.73 17.86
CA LEU A 39 1.27 -4.77 18.28
C LEU A 39 0.49 -5.92 18.91
N ALA A 40 0.85 -7.15 18.56
CA ALA A 40 0.46 -8.30 19.36
C ALA A 40 1.22 -8.29 20.68
N GLY A 41 0.56 -8.73 21.76
CA GLY A 41 1.17 -8.75 23.10
C GLY A 41 2.46 -9.58 23.16
N GLU A 42 2.58 -10.60 22.31
CA GLU A 42 3.75 -11.49 22.22
C GLU A 42 5.04 -10.79 21.78
N VAL A 43 4.92 -9.73 20.97
CA VAL A 43 6.06 -8.97 20.43
C VAL A 43 6.24 -7.59 21.10
N ALA A 44 5.38 -7.22 22.04
CA ALA A 44 5.45 -5.94 22.73
C ALA A 44 6.79 -5.73 23.47
N GLY A 45 7.37 -6.81 24.02
CA GLY A 45 8.69 -6.77 24.67
C GLY A 45 9.88 -6.65 23.71
N ALA A 46 9.66 -6.87 22.41
CA ALA A 46 10.69 -6.77 21.37
C ALA A 46 10.68 -5.40 20.67
N LEU A 47 9.93 -4.42 21.19
CA LEU A 47 9.92 -3.07 20.65
C LEU A 47 11.30 -2.42 20.75
N PRO A 48 11.85 -1.90 19.64
CA PRO A 48 13.05 -1.07 19.71
C PRO A 48 12.73 0.24 20.44
N GLY A 49 13.46 0.52 21.52
CA GLY A 49 13.16 1.66 22.40
C GLY A 49 13.27 3.04 21.72
N ALA A 50 14.33 3.28 20.96
CA ALA A 50 14.53 4.53 20.22
C ALA A 50 14.91 4.24 18.76
N ASN A 51 14.58 5.17 17.86
CA ASN A 51 14.86 5.10 16.42
C ASN A 51 14.14 3.97 15.68
N GLY A 52 12.99 3.52 16.21
CA GLY A 52 12.11 2.61 15.49
C GLY A 52 11.55 3.28 14.24
N MET A 53 11.61 2.59 13.10
CA MET A 53 11.04 3.01 11.83
C MET A 53 10.01 1.97 11.40
N LEU A 54 8.74 2.39 11.40
CA LEU A 54 7.63 1.59 10.91
C LEU A 54 7.42 1.88 9.44
N PHE A 55 7.41 0.83 8.64
CA PHE A 55 7.08 0.85 7.23
C PHE A 55 5.74 0.15 7.05
N VAL A 56 4.78 0.84 6.46
CA VAL A 56 3.53 0.24 5.99
C VAL A 56 3.61 0.13 4.48
N ILE A 57 3.52 -1.09 3.97
CA ILE A 57 3.82 -1.45 2.60
C ILE A 57 2.54 -1.97 1.96
N ALA A 58 2.14 -1.38 0.85
CA ALA A 58 1.15 -1.97 -0.04
C ALA A 58 1.87 -2.76 -1.14
N ARG A 59 1.47 -4.02 -1.34
CA ARG A 59 1.94 -4.88 -2.43
C ARG A 59 0.80 -5.19 -3.39
N ASN A 60 1.12 -5.37 -4.66
CA ASN A 60 0.19 -5.92 -5.63
C ASN A 60 0.07 -7.45 -5.48
N GLU A 61 -0.75 -8.08 -6.33
CA GLU A 61 -0.97 -9.54 -6.31
C GLU A 61 0.28 -10.38 -6.65
N ARG A 62 1.30 -9.77 -7.25
CA ARG A 62 2.59 -10.41 -7.55
C ARG A 62 3.62 -10.23 -6.43
N GLY A 63 3.23 -9.65 -5.30
CA GLY A 63 4.12 -9.38 -4.16
C GLY A 63 5.04 -8.16 -4.36
N VAL A 64 4.88 -7.41 -5.44
CA VAL A 64 5.71 -6.23 -5.73
C VAL A 64 5.21 -5.05 -4.89
N PRO A 65 6.08 -4.35 -4.15
CA PRO A 65 5.67 -3.18 -3.37
C PRO A 65 5.31 -2.02 -4.30
N VAL A 66 4.10 -1.49 -4.14
CA VAL A 66 3.55 -0.39 -4.97
C VAL A 66 3.47 0.93 -4.21
N ALA A 67 3.30 0.89 -2.89
CA ALA A 67 3.30 2.08 -2.04
C ALA A 67 3.97 1.79 -0.69
N VAL A 68 4.59 2.80 -0.10
CA VAL A 68 5.22 2.72 1.22
C VAL A 68 4.96 3.99 2.01
N ALA A 69 4.49 3.85 3.25
CA ALA A 69 4.50 4.91 4.26
C ALA A 69 5.59 4.61 5.29
N LYS A 70 6.36 5.63 5.65
CA LYS A 70 7.40 5.55 6.68
C LYS A 70 7.02 6.42 7.87
N ILE A 71 7.00 5.83 9.06
CA ILE A 71 6.69 6.50 10.33
C ILE A 71 7.91 6.34 11.24
N ILE A 72 8.49 7.46 11.66
CA ILE A 72 9.68 7.50 12.51
C ILE A 72 9.20 7.58 13.97
N ASN A 73 9.79 6.79 14.85
CA ASN A 73 9.45 6.67 16.26
C ASN A 73 7.94 6.48 16.48
N PRO A 74 7.34 5.41 15.89
CA PRO A 74 5.91 5.18 15.97
C PRO A 74 5.46 4.99 17.42
N ARG A 75 4.29 5.54 17.76
CA ARG A 75 3.57 5.23 19.00
C ARG A 75 2.41 4.32 18.65
N PHE A 76 2.30 3.17 19.30
CA PHE A 76 1.26 2.19 19.00
C PHE A 76 0.01 2.46 19.87
N PRO A 77 -1.21 2.35 19.30
CA PRO A 77 -1.52 2.09 17.89
C PRO A 77 -1.06 3.23 16.96
N ALA A 78 -0.34 2.88 15.89
CA ALA A 78 0.29 3.83 14.99
C ALA A 78 -0.60 4.06 13.76
N GLU A 79 -1.10 5.28 13.58
CA GLU A 79 -1.92 5.61 12.41
C GLU A 79 -1.06 5.71 11.15
N PHE A 80 -1.60 5.24 10.03
CA PHE A 80 -0.96 5.35 8.72
C PHE A 80 -1.95 5.80 7.65
N ALA A 81 -1.41 6.45 6.63
CA ALA A 81 -2.12 6.75 5.39
C ALA A 81 -1.19 6.54 4.20
N LEU A 82 -1.56 5.63 3.32
CA LEU A 82 -0.99 5.48 2.00
C LEU A 82 -1.81 6.33 1.03
N THR A 83 -1.15 7.28 0.40
CA THR A 83 -1.78 8.24 -0.53
C THR A 83 -1.00 8.22 -1.86
N PRO A 84 -1.39 9.00 -2.88
CA PRO A 84 -0.67 8.99 -4.15
C PRO A 84 0.81 9.35 -4.01
N SER A 85 1.20 10.17 -3.02
CA SER A 85 2.60 10.50 -2.74
C SER A 85 3.40 9.34 -2.12
N SER A 86 2.72 8.32 -1.60
CA SER A 86 3.33 7.11 -1.06
C SER A 86 3.64 6.08 -2.15
N LEU A 87 3.17 6.27 -3.39
CA LEU A 87 3.37 5.33 -4.50
C LEU A 87 4.84 5.34 -4.95
N ILE A 88 5.44 4.16 -5.00
CA ILE A 88 6.81 3.95 -5.51
C ILE A 88 6.80 3.28 -6.89
N MET A 89 5.77 2.48 -7.20
CA MET A 89 5.58 1.82 -8.49
C MET A 89 4.13 2.00 -8.95
N PRO A 90 3.74 3.23 -9.33
CA PRO A 90 2.34 3.58 -9.58
C PRO A 90 1.74 2.84 -10.78
N ASP A 91 2.54 2.41 -11.76
CA ASP A 91 2.07 1.67 -12.94
C ASP A 91 1.69 0.22 -12.65
N LEU A 92 2.10 -0.31 -11.49
CA LEU A 92 1.78 -1.64 -11.03
C LEU A 92 0.63 -1.66 -10.03
N LEU A 93 0.01 -0.50 -9.76
CA LEU A 93 -1.11 -0.36 -8.85
C LEU A 93 -2.36 -1.06 -9.43
N THR A 94 -2.98 -1.87 -8.59
CA THR A 94 -4.22 -2.57 -8.88
C THR A 94 -5.34 -2.10 -7.95
N THR A 95 -6.58 -2.46 -8.25
CA THR A 95 -7.75 -2.11 -7.41
C THR A 95 -7.71 -2.74 -6.02
N ARG A 96 -6.91 -3.79 -5.85
CA ARG A 96 -6.68 -4.48 -4.58
C ARG A 96 -5.19 -4.52 -4.27
N VAL A 97 -4.87 -4.39 -2.99
CA VAL A 97 -3.50 -4.45 -2.46
C VAL A 97 -3.45 -5.34 -1.23
N TYR A 98 -2.29 -5.95 -1.00
CA TYR A 98 -1.93 -6.61 0.24
C TYR A 98 -1.17 -5.64 1.13
N LEU A 99 -1.40 -5.68 2.44
CA LEU A 99 -0.75 -4.78 3.39
C LEU A 99 0.18 -5.55 4.30
N GLU A 100 1.39 -5.04 4.43
CA GLU A 100 2.44 -5.52 5.31
C GLU A 100 2.93 -4.34 6.16
N ALA A 101 3.21 -4.60 7.43
CA ALA A 101 3.88 -3.68 8.33
C ALA A 101 5.23 -4.29 8.73
N ALA A 102 6.28 -3.49 8.72
CA ALA A 102 7.61 -3.88 9.17
C ALA A 102 8.18 -2.78 10.08
N LEU A 103 8.70 -3.17 11.24
CA LEU A 103 9.35 -2.27 12.19
C LEU A 103 10.82 -2.65 12.33
N ASN A 104 11.72 -1.70 12.09
CA ASN A 104 13.16 -1.91 12.25
C ASN A 104 13.84 -0.67 12.84
N THR A 105 15.12 -0.75 13.17
CA THR A 105 15.93 0.37 13.69
C THR A 105 16.94 0.93 12.69
N HIS A 106 17.23 0.17 11.63
CA HIS A 106 18.26 0.51 10.65
C HIS A 106 17.70 1.22 9.41
N GLY A 107 16.39 1.29 9.23
CA GLY A 107 15.72 2.12 8.22
C GLY A 107 15.80 1.62 6.79
N GLN A 108 16.19 0.36 6.60
CA GLN A 108 16.27 -0.28 5.29
C GLN A 108 15.05 -1.17 5.10
N LEU A 109 14.28 -0.94 4.04
CA LEU A 109 13.13 -1.77 3.69
C LEU A 109 13.61 -3.04 2.97
N GLY A 110 13.10 -4.21 3.35
CA GLY A 110 13.41 -5.49 2.69
C GLY A 110 14.71 -6.16 3.15
N SER A 111 15.54 -5.49 3.96
CA SER A 111 16.72 -6.08 4.60
C SER A 111 16.39 -6.42 6.05
N PHE A 112 15.85 -7.62 6.28
CA PHE A 112 15.43 -8.04 7.61
C PHE A 112 16.62 -8.44 8.48
N ARG A 113 16.65 -7.95 9.72
CA ARG A 113 17.64 -8.30 10.75
C ARG A 113 16.97 -8.92 11.95
N LYS A 114 17.74 -9.70 12.70
CA LYS A 114 17.28 -10.29 13.95
C LYS A 114 16.72 -9.21 14.89
N GLY A 115 15.49 -9.41 15.36
CA GLY A 115 14.78 -8.47 16.23
C GLY A 115 13.85 -7.49 15.50
N ASP A 116 13.87 -7.44 14.17
CA ASP A 116 12.86 -6.69 13.41
C ASP A 116 11.48 -7.33 13.59
N LEU A 117 10.43 -6.50 13.63
CA LEU A 117 9.05 -6.98 13.73
C LEU A 117 8.36 -6.92 12.37
N ARG A 118 7.50 -7.89 12.10
CA ARG A 118 6.67 -7.95 10.89
C ARG A 118 5.24 -8.32 11.23
N GLY A 119 4.34 -7.86 10.37
CA GLY A 119 2.93 -8.18 10.40
C GLY A 119 2.34 -8.10 9.01
N GLU A 120 1.42 -8.98 8.69
CA GLU A 120 0.69 -8.96 7.41
C GLU A 120 -0.80 -8.99 7.67
N ARG A 121 -1.55 -8.23 6.86
CA ARG A 121 -2.99 -8.38 6.81
C ARG A 121 -3.33 -9.54 5.88
N PRO A 122 -4.02 -10.59 6.36
CA PRO A 122 -4.33 -11.77 5.53
C PRO A 122 -5.29 -11.42 4.38
N GLU A 123 -6.16 -10.46 4.60
CA GLU A 123 -7.13 -10.01 3.61
C GLU A 123 -6.57 -8.90 2.71
N ARG A 124 -7.02 -8.90 1.46
CA ARG A 124 -6.80 -7.81 0.52
C ARG A 124 -7.59 -6.56 0.93
N ALA A 125 -7.00 -5.39 0.76
CA ALA A 125 -7.67 -4.10 0.89
C ALA A 125 -7.95 -3.53 -0.50
N TYR A 126 -9.04 -2.78 -0.67
CA TYR A 126 -9.25 -2.00 -1.89
C TYR A 126 -8.33 -0.78 -1.89
N PHE A 127 -7.93 -0.32 -3.09
CA PHE A 127 -7.07 0.84 -3.30
C PHE A 127 -7.64 2.15 -2.69
N ILE A 128 -8.94 2.16 -2.38
CA ILE A 128 -9.61 3.16 -1.55
C ILE A 128 -10.21 2.42 -0.34
N SER A 129 -9.57 2.52 0.82
CA SER A 129 -10.04 1.89 2.06
C SER A 129 -9.67 2.74 3.27
N LYS A 130 -10.48 2.64 4.33
CA LYS A 130 -10.25 3.30 5.62
C LYS A 130 -10.39 2.29 6.74
N ASP A 131 -9.97 2.69 7.94
CA ASP A 131 -10.13 1.92 9.19
C ASP A 131 -9.48 0.53 9.11
N ILE A 132 -8.41 0.40 8.31
CA ILE A 132 -7.70 -0.87 8.13
C ILE A 132 -6.81 -1.17 9.34
N GLN A 133 -6.91 -2.38 9.87
CA GLN A 133 -6.04 -2.84 10.93
C GLN A 133 -4.94 -3.75 10.36
N VAL A 134 -3.70 -3.47 10.74
CA VAL A 134 -2.54 -4.32 10.48
C VAL A 134 -1.89 -4.62 11.83
N ARG A 135 -1.56 -5.89 12.10
CA ARG A 135 -1.01 -6.30 13.38
C ARG A 135 0.41 -6.80 13.19
N LEU A 136 1.37 -6.22 13.92
CA LEU A 136 2.73 -6.76 14.07
C LEU A 136 2.69 -7.91 15.07
N ASP A 137 3.01 -9.11 14.63
CA ASP A 137 2.87 -10.33 15.44
C ASP A 137 4.03 -11.32 15.32
N SER A 138 5.00 -11.05 14.44
CA SER A 138 6.18 -11.90 14.27
C SER A 138 7.47 -11.11 14.45
N THR A 139 8.47 -11.78 15.02
CA THR A 139 9.85 -11.28 15.09
C THR A 139 10.72 -12.06 14.12
N VAL A 140 11.59 -11.37 13.39
CA VAL A 140 12.62 -12.00 12.56
C VAL A 140 13.65 -12.65 13.49
N LYS A 141 13.82 -13.97 13.35
CA LYS A 141 14.73 -14.78 14.17
C LYS A 141 16.18 -14.66 13.73
#